data_AF-A0A7S3YA33-F1
#
_entry.id   AF-A0A7S3YA33-F1
#
_cell.length_a   1.000
_cell.length_b   1.000
_cell.length_c   1.000
_cell.angle_alpha   90.00
_cell.angle_beta   90.00
_cell.angle_gamma   90.00
#
_symmetry.space_group_name_H-M   'P 1'
#
loop_
_entity.id
_entity.type
_entity.pdbx_description
1 polymer ?
#
loop_
_entity_poly.entity_id
_entity_poly.type
_entity_poly.pdbx_seq_one_letter_code
_entity_poly.pdbx_strand_id
1 'polypeptide(L)'
;MRKKTSRCPCVRYNNSYFCNVTKLARDSSKNSITITFDVHGDMSMGVLQHWRHSKLLDDVVHRGQLASTECKIRTNDKNYCYEGDMVFLFDRSTTIEMPLSFRYGRSGYSTEIIKAEVPRLQIKEKKKKEEVKPLYANIDELLTAARLQKEAEKLKEANVTIESLLRIEDDKLSDFLKNLGLKTGHAAKLKRFVLSAKKHAEDSSST
;
A
#
# COMPACT_ATOMS: atom_id res chain seq x y z
N MET A 1 -18.04 -23.64 -17.24
CA MET A 1 -17.04 -23.69 -16.14
C MET A 1 -17.24 -22.46 -15.24
N ARG A 2 -17.65 -22.65 -13.97
CA ARG A 2 -17.84 -21.55 -13.00
C ARG A 2 -16.51 -21.24 -12.31
N LYS A 3 -16.04 -19.99 -12.37
CA LYS A 3 -14.82 -19.53 -11.68
C LYS A 3 -15.04 -19.62 -10.16
N LYS A 4 -14.17 -20.36 -9.47
CA LYS A 4 -14.09 -20.36 -7.99
C LYS A 4 -13.58 -18.99 -7.55
N THR A 5 -14.42 -18.23 -6.84
CA THR A 5 -13.97 -17.10 -6.03
C THR A 5 -13.39 -17.65 -4.74
N SER A 6 -12.11 -17.42 -4.52
CA SER A 6 -11.46 -17.66 -3.22
C SER A 6 -12.10 -16.72 -2.20
N ARG A 7 -12.71 -17.30 -1.16
CA ARG A 7 -13.24 -16.56 -0.02
C ARG A 7 -12.09 -16.35 0.95
N CYS A 8 -11.77 -15.08 1.24
CA CYS A 8 -10.88 -14.74 2.35
C CYS A 8 -11.48 -15.25 3.67
N PRO A 9 -10.66 -15.78 4.60
CA PRO A 9 -11.15 -16.33 5.86
C PRO A 9 -11.56 -15.21 6.83
N CYS A 10 -12.86 -15.17 7.13
CA CYS A 10 -13.48 -14.25 8.09
C CYS A 10 -12.85 -14.38 9.49
N VAL A 11 -12.24 -13.32 10.00
CA VAL A 11 -11.66 -13.26 11.35
C VAL A 11 -12.76 -12.83 12.33
N ARG A 12 -13.18 -13.77 13.18
CA ARG A 12 -14.24 -13.59 14.17
C ARG A 12 -13.68 -12.88 15.41
N TYR A 13 -14.31 -11.78 15.84
CA TYR A 13 -13.99 -11.14 17.13
C TYR A 13 -14.88 -11.65 18.28
N ASN A 14 -16.14 -12.03 17.99
CA ASN A 14 -17.06 -12.72 18.91
C ASN A 14 -18.07 -13.53 18.08
N ASN A 15 -18.62 -14.64 18.60
CA ASN A 15 -19.55 -15.51 17.87
C ASN A 15 -20.87 -14.83 17.47
N SER A 16 -21.18 -13.68 18.05
CA SER A 16 -22.45 -12.96 17.88
C SER A 16 -22.44 -11.84 16.83
N TYR A 17 -21.26 -11.39 16.39
CA TYR A 17 -21.12 -10.38 15.35
C TYR A 17 -19.98 -10.73 14.40
N PHE A 18 -20.25 -10.64 13.10
CA PHE A 18 -19.22 -10.85 12.09
C PHE A 18 -19.31 -9.79 10.99
N CYS A 19 -18.14 -9.33 10.55
CA CYS A 19 -17.99 -8.44 9.42
C CYS A 19 -17.28 -9.19 8.31
N ASN A 20 -17.86 -9.23 7.12
CA ASN A 20 -17.17 -9.67 5.93
C ASN A 20 -16.80 -8.46 5.08
N VAL A 21 -15.60 -8.50 4.53
CA VAL A 21 -15.17 -7.57 3.49
C VAL A 21 -15.29 -8.30 2.15
N THR A 22 -16.26 -7.89 1.35
CA THR A 22 -16.55 -8.53 0.05
C THR A 22 -15.73 -7.94 -1.07
N LYS A 23 -15.32 -6.67 -0.93
CA LYS A 23 -14.50 -5.99 -1.94
C LYS A 23 -13.62 -4.93 -1.31
N LEU A 24 -12.41 -4.84 -1.83
CA LEU A 24 -11.48 -3.74 -1.61
C LEU A 24 -11.18 -3.08 -2.96
N ALA A 25 -11.36 -1.77 -3.05
CA ALA A 25 -11.01 -0.99 -4.23
C ALA A 25 -10.13 0.20 -3.84
N ARG A 26 -8.96 0.32 -4.44
CA ARG A 26 -8.08 1.49 -4.27
C ARG A 26 -8.27 2.43 -5.45
N ASP A 27 -8.58 3.69 -5.16
CA ASP A 27 -8.62 4.77 -6.14
C ASP A 27 -7.42 5.69 -5.91
N SER A 28 -6.37 5.50 -6.71
CA SER A 28 -5.16 6.31 -6.65
C SER A 28 -5.37 7.76 -7.11
N SER A 29 -6.42 8.05 -7.90
CA SER A 29 -6.70 9.43 -8.34
C SER A 29 -7.25 10.29 -7.20
N LYS A 30 -8.05 9.66 -6.34
CA LYS A 30 -8.66 10.29 -5.16
C LYS A 30 -7.92 10.03 -3.86
N ASN A 31 -6.82 9.27 -3.90
CA ASN A 31 -6.12 8.75 -2.72
C ASN A 31 -7.11 8.18 -1.70
N SER A 32 -7.91 7.24 -2.18
CA SER A 32 -8.96 6.63 -1.37
C SER A 32 -8.94 5.11 -1.45
N ILE A 33 -9.35 4.48 -0.36
CA ILE A 33 -9.69 3.06 -0.31
C ILE A 33 -11.18 2.95 -0.03
N THR A 34 -11.88 2.23 -0.91
CA THR A 34 -13.27 1.86 -0.71
C THR A 34 -13.34 0.40 -0.28
N ILE A 35 -13.96 0.17 0.89
CA ILE A 35 -14.26 -1.15 1.42
C ILE A 35 -15.75 -1.39 1.26
N THR A 36 -16.11 -2.44 0.56
CA THR A 36 -17.47 -2.98 0.58
C THR A 36 -17.54 -4.04 1.67
N PHE A 37 -18.46 -3.86 2.60
CA PHE A 37 -18.60 -4.72 3.77
C PHE A 37 -20.07 -5.09 4.03
N ASP A 38 -20.24 -6.22 4.70
CA ASP A 38 -21.46 -6.63 5.36
C ASP A 38 -21.16 -6.98 6.82
N VAL A 39 -21.94 -6.42 7.73
CA VAL A 39 -21.85 -6.70 9.17
C VAL A 39 -23.16 -7.31 9.60
N HIS A 40 -23.07 -8.49 10.20
CA HIS A 40 -24.18 -9.26 10.71
C HIS A 40 -24.10 -9.36 12.22
N GLY A 41 -25.26 -9.30 12.87
CA GLY A 41 -25.41 -9.54 14.31
C GLY A 41 -26.53 -10.55 14.58
N ASP A 42 -26.41 -11.29 15.67
CA ASP A 42 -27.44 -12.25 16.14
C ASP A 42 -28.42 -11.64 17.16
N MET A 43 -28.38 -10.31 17.33
CA MET A 43 -29.15 -9.52 18.32
C MET A 43 -28.89 -9.81 19.80
N SER A 44 -28.02 -10.76 20.15
CA SER A 44 -27.81 -11.19 21.54
C SER A 44 -27.21 -10.11 22.44
N MET A 45 -26.53 -9.10 21.87
CA MET A 45 -25.90 -7.99 22.62
C MET A 45 -26.42 -6.61 22.22
N GLY A 46 -27.58 -6.55 21.55
CA GLY A 46 -28.20 -5.29 21.12
C GLY A 46 -27.86 -4.85 19.69
N VAL A 47 -28.21 -3.60 19.38
CA VAL A 47 -28.13 -3.04 18.02
C VAL A 47 -26.70 -3.00 17.47
N LEU A 48 -26.57 -3.13 16.16
CA LEU A 48 -25.28 -2.97 15.49
C LEU A 48 -24.72 -1.56 15.72
N GLN A 49 -23.44 -1.47 16.07
CA GLN A 49 -22.78 -0.20 16.32
C GLN A 49 -22.77 0.71 15.09
N HIS A 50 -22.71 2.02 15.30
CA HIS A 50 -22.63 2.96 14.20
C HIS A 50 -21.27 2.88 13.48
N TRP A 51 -21.32 2.79 12.16
CA TRP A 51 -20.16 2.72 11.27
C TRP A 51 -19.16 3.89 11.37
N ARG A 52 -19.55 5.04 11.96
CA ARG A 52 -18.72 6.27 12.02
C ARG A 52 -17.43 6.09 12.82
N HIS A 53 -17.36 5.05 13.63
CA HIS A 53 -16.20 4.73 14.44
C HIS A 53 -15.32 3.65 13.82
N SER A 54 -15.69 3.14 12.64
CA SER A 54 -14.91 2.15 11.92
C SER A 54 -13.58 2.73 11.45
N LYS A 55 -12.56 1.88 11.45
CA LYS A 55 -11.17 2.26 11.15
C LYS A 55 -10.55 1.27 10.20
N LEU A 56 -9.67 1.78 9.34
CA LEU A 56 -8.75 0.99 8.55
C LEU A 56 -7.36 1.14 9.17
N LEU A 57 -6.75 0.02 9.52
CA LEU A 57 -5.46 -0.06 10.19
C LEU A 57 -4.43 -0.68 9.26
N ASP A 58 -3.28 -0.02 9.14
CA ASP A 58 -2.10 -0.58 8.51
C ASP A 58 -1.32 -1.39 9.56
N ASP A 59 -1.40 -2.73 9.43
CA ASP A 59 -0.75 -3.65 10.37
C ASP A 59 0.78 -3.67 10.21
N VAL A 60 1.31 -3.27 9.05
CA VAL A 60 2.75 -3.33 8.74
C VAL A 60 3.48 -2.14 9.35
N VAL A 61 2.90 -0.94 9.27
CA VAL A 61 3.64 0.29 9.59
C VAL A 61 3.25 0.88 10.94
N HIS A 62 2.14 0.47 11.58
CA HIS A 62 1.63 1.08 12.83
C HIS A 62 1.46 2.62 12.77
N ARG A 63 1.49 3.21 11.56
CA ARG A 63 1.60 4.66 11.35
C ARG A 63 0.29 5.35 10.95
N GLY A 64 -0.75 4.62 10.58
CA GLY A 64 -1.98 5.24 10.08
C GLY A 64 -3.23 4.53 10.57
N GLN A 65 -4.01 5.22 11.41
CA GLN A 65 -5.43 4.91 11.57
C GLN A 65 -6.17 5.80 10.58
N LEU A 66 -6.66 5.23 9.48
CA LEU A 66 -7.55 5.97 8.60
C LEU A 66 -8.96 5.88 9.15
N ALA A 67 -9.51 7.04 9.52
CA ALA A 67 -10.92 7.14 9.88
C ALA A 67 -11.76 7.09 8.61
N SER A 68 -12.94 6.47 8.70
CA SER A 68 -13.91 6.50 7.60
C SER A 68 -14.31 7.95 7.31
N THR A 69 -14.11 8.40 6.08
CA THR A 69 -14.52 9.76 5.68
C THR A 69 -15.95 9.75 5.17
N GLU A 70 -16.35 8.69 4.50
CA GLU A 70 -17.70 8.53 3.97
C GLU A 70 -18.18 7.09 4.12
N CYS A 71 -19.48 6.90 4.32
CA CYS A 71 -20.10 5.59 4.24
C CYS A 71 -21.46 5.69 3.55
N LYS A 72 -21.66 4.84 2.54
CA LYS A 72 -22.93 4.65 1.85
C LYS A 72 -23.50 3.30 2.25
N ILE A 73 -24.50 3.34 3.13
CA ILE A 73 -25.24 2.14 3.53
C ILE A 73 -26.24 1.79 2.42
N ARG A 74 -26.16 0.56 1.91
CA ARG A 74 -27.10 -0.02 0.94
C ARG A 74 -28.24 -0.75 1.63
N THR A 75 -27.95 -1.44 2.73
CA THR A 75 -28.94 -2.17 3.54
C THR A 75 -28.82 -1.71 4.98
N ASN A 76 -29.93 -1.22 5.54
CA ASN A 76 -30.00 -0.62 6.88
C ASN A 76 -31.01 -1.39 7.74
N ASP A 77 -30.74 -2.67 7.98
CA ASP A 77 -31.42 -3.40 9.04
C ASP A 77 -30.58 -3.26 10.31
N LYS A 78 -30.88 -2.24 11.10
CA LYS A 78 -30.13 -1.88 12.32
C LYS A 78 -30.01 -3.03 13.32
N ASN A 79 -30.88 -4.03 13.23
CA ASN A 79 -30.95 -5.14 14.15
C ASN A 79 -30.22 -6.38 13.63
N TYR A 80 -30.07 -6.54 12.32
CA TYR A 80 -29.59 -7.79 11.73
C TYR A 80 -28.42 -7.63 10.76
N CYS A 81 -28.42 -6.58 9.93
CA CYS A 81 -27.44 -6.44 8.85
C CYS A 81 -27.22 -4.99 8.42
N TYR A 82 -25.95 -4.58 8.42
CA TYR A 82 -25.48 -3.41 7.68
C TYR A 82 -24.66 -3.84 6.48
N GLU A 83 -25.11 -3.49 5.29
CA GLU A 83 -24.30 -3.60 4.08
C GLU A 83 -23.99 -2.20 3.57
N GLY A 84 -22.73 -1.95 3.22
CA GLY A 84 -22.36 -0.66 2.70
C GLY A 84 -20.99 -0.60 2.07
N ASP A 85 -20.73 0.56 1.47
CA ASP A 85 -19.41 0.96 1.03
C ASP A 85 -18.87 2.02 2.00
N MET A 86 -17.63 1.86 2.42
CA MET A 86 -16.93 2.82 3.27
C MET A 86 -15.70 3.34 2.55
N VAL A 87 -15.55 4.65 2.50
CA VAL A 87 -14.41 5.32 1.86
C VAL A 87 -13.48 5.85 2.95
N PHE A 88 -12.20 5.58 2.75
CA PHE A 88 -11.09 6.06 3.57
C PHE A 88 -10.19 6.91 2.68
N LEU A 89 -10.17 8.21 2.92
CA LEU A 89 -9.23 9.12 2.26
C LEU A 89 -7.90 9.15 3.01
N PHE A 90 -6.81 9.29 2.27
CA PHE A 90 -5.47 9.43 2.82
C PHE A 90 -4.67 10.46 2.03
N ASP A 91 -3.69 11.07 2.69
CA ASP A 91 -2.83 12.06 2.05
C ASP A 91 -1.94 11.41 0.98
N ARG A 92 -1.56 12.20 -0.04
CA ARG A 92 -0.70 11.74 -1.15
C ARG A 92 0.66 11.17 -0.69
N SER A 93 1.14 11.61 0.47
CA SER A 93 2.37 11.12 1.09
C SER A 93 2.20 9.80 1.86
N THR A 94 0.95 9.35 2.07
CA THR A 94 0.66 8.13 2.84
C THR A 94 0.81 6.90 1.93
N THR A 95 1.88 6.15 2.15
CA THR A 95 2.06 4.84 1.52
C THR A 95 1.27 3.82 2.35
N ILE A 96 0.21 3.26 1.75
CA ILE A 96 -0.57 2.19 2.36
C ILE A 96 -0.10 0.86 1.80
N GLU A 97 0.40 0.00 2.69
CA GLU A 97 0.80 -1.37 2.39
C GLU A 97 -0.24 -2.37 2.88
N MET A 98 -0.25 -3.54 2.27
CA MET A 98 -1.11 -4.66 2.67
C MET A 98 -0.29 -5.64 3.52
N PRO A 99 -0.90 -6.38 4.46
CA PRO A 99 -2.34 -6.49 4.73
C PRO A 99 -2.89 -5.30 5.52
N LEU A 100 -4.19 -5.03 5.30
CA LEU A 100 -4.94 -4.03 6.05
C LEU A 100 -5.92 -4.69 6.98
N SER A 101 -6.08 -4.14 8.18
CA SER A 101 -7.09 -4.58 9.14
C SER A 101 -8.26 -3.61 9.15
N PHE A 102 -9.45 -4.07 8.77
CA PHE A 102 -10.68 -3.29 8.88
C PHE A 102 -11.37 -3.60 10.20
N ARG A 103 -11.62 -2.55 10.99
CA ARG A 103 -12.37 -2.63 12.25
C ARG A 103 -13.71 -1.92 12.11
N TYR A 104 -14.80 -2.65 12.33
CA TYR A 104 -16.13 -2.06 12.35
C TYR A 104 -16.48 -1.53 13.75
N GLY A 105 -17.01 -0.30 13.82
CA GLY A 105 -17.52 0.30 15.04
C GLY A 105 -16.45 0.73 16.06
N ARG A 106 -16.93 1.20 17.22
CA ARG A 106 -16.12 1.62 18.36
C ARG A 106 -15.61 0.39 19.12
N SER A 107 -14.32 0.38 19.43
CA SER A 107 -13.63 -0.71 20.14
C SER A 107 -13.49 -2.02 19.37
N GLY A 108 -13.68 -2.03 18.05
CA GLY A 108 -13.35 -3.20 17.21
C GLY A 108 -14.39 -4.32 17.24
N TYR A 109 -15.68 -3.96 17.20
CA TYR A 109 -16.84 -4.86 17.25
C TYR A 109 -16.74 -6.08 16.32
N SER A 110 -16.11 -5.89 15.16
CA SER A 110 -15.57 -6.97 14.32
C SER A 110 -14.30 -6.48 13.65
N THR A 111 -13.32 -7.37 13.47
CA THR A 111 -12.06 -7.05 12.79
C THR A 111 -11.78 -8.07 11.70
N GLU A 112 -11.59 -7.62 10.46
CA GLU A 112 -11.26 -8.48 9.33
C GLU A 112 -9.87 -8.11 8.79
N ILE A 113 -8.99 -9.10 8.65
CA ILE A 113 -7.69 -8.90 8.00
C ILE A 113 -7.89 -9.03 6.50
N ILE A 114 -7.86 -7.89 5.82
CA ILE A 114 -7.93 -7.79 4.37
C ILE A 114 -6.55 -8.12 3.81
N LYS A 115 -6.42 -9.35 3.33
CA LYS A 115 -5.26 -9.79 2.55
C LYS A 115 -5.54 -9.52 1.08
N ALA A 116 -4.55 -9.00 0.36
CA ALA A 116 -4.71 -8.74 -1.06
C ALA A 116 -4.76 -10.07 -1.83
N GLU A 117 -5.96 -10.62 -2.05
CA GLU A 117 -6.17 -11.44 -3.24
C GLU A 117 -6.43 -10.48 -4.39
N VAL A 118 -5.34 -10.01 -5.03
CA VAL A 118 -5.46 -9.23 -6.25
C VAL A 118 -6.09 -10.14 -7.31
N PRO A 119 -7.33 -9.91 -7.78
CA PRO A 119 -7.72 -10.50 -9.05
C PRO A 119 -6.77 -9.87 -10.05
N ARG A 120 -5.98 -10.68 -10.76
CA ARG A 120 -5.27 -10.24 -11.97
C ARG A 120 -6.32 -9.66 -12.91
N LEU A 121 -6.57 -8.35 -12.80
CA LEU A 121 -7.19 -7.60 -13.86
C LEU A 121 -6.21 -7.77 -15.02
N GLN A 122 -6.61 -8.54 -16.02
CA GLN A 122 -6.06 -8.40 -17.36
C GLN A 122 -6.41 -6.99 -17.81
N ILE A 123 -5.59 -6.03 -17.40
CA ILE A 123 -5.58 -4.70 -17.96
C ILE A 123 -5.14 -4.94 -19.40
N LYS A 124 -6.10 -4.85 -20.34
CA LYS A 124 -5.74 -4.48 -21.70
C LYS A 124 -5.08 -3.11 -21.56
N GLU A 125 -3.76 -3.12 -21.55
CA GLU A 125 -2.94 -1.93 -21.54
C GLU A 125 -3.33 -1.08 -22.76
N LYS A 126 -4.19 -0.09 -22.55
CA LYS A 126 -4.05 1.16 -23.31
C LYS A 126 -2.97 1.95 -22.58
N LYS A 127 -1.72 1.59 -22.84
CA LYS A 127 -0.56 2.43 -22.57
C LYS A 127 -0.75 3.73 -23.36
N LYS A 128 -1.02 4.80 -22.63
CA LYS A 128 -0.39 6.10 -22.92
C LYS A 128 -0.01 6.74 -21.58
N LYS A 129 0.87 6.06 -20.85
CA LYS A 129 1.83 6.75 -19.99
C LYS A 129 3.04 6.95 -20.89
N GLU A 130 3.43 8.19 -21.11
CA GLU A 130 4.78 8.46 -21.56
C GLU A 130 5.73 7.72 -20.62
N GLU A 131 6.40 6.71 -21.16
CA GLU A 131 7.48 6.03 -20.47
C GLU A 131 8.60 7.05 -20.32
N VAL A 132 8.66 7.69 -19.16
CA VAL A 132 9.85 8.38 -18.70
C VAL A 132 10.96 7.34 -18.66
N LYS A 133 11.82 7.38 -19.67
CA LYS A 133 12.93 6.44 -19.78
C LYS A 133 13.89 6.74 -18.63
N PRO A 134 14.08 5.81 -17.67
CA PRO A 134 14.99 6.07 -16.55
C PRO A 134 16.41 6.25 -17.11
N LEU A 135 17.18 7.16 -16.48
CA LEU A 135 18.55 7.48 -16.90
C LEU A 135 19.47 6.23 -16.90
N TYR A 136 19.15 5.26 -16.05
CA TYR A 136 19.81 3.95 -15.96
C TYR A 136 18.74 2.87 -15.81
N ALA A 137 18.85 1.79 -16.59
CA ALA A 137 17.85 0.71 -16.59
C ALA A 137 18.03 -0.28 -15.42
N ASN A 138 19.25 -0.44 -14.92
CA ASN A 138 19.59 -1.38 -13.84
C ASN A 138 20.83 -0.92 -13.05
N ILE A 139 21.05 -1.51 -11.88
CA ILE A 139 22.16 -1.11 -10.98
C ILE A 139 23.51 -1.26 -11.67
N ASP A 140 23.69 -2.27 -12.51
CA ASP A 140 24.96 -2.52 -13.19
C ASP A 140 25.31 -1.36 -14.16
N GLU A 141 24.32 -0.78 -14.84
CA GLU A 141 24.49 0.44 -15.65
C GLU A 141 24.89 1.65 -14.80
N LEU A 142 24.21 1.87 -13.67
CA LEU A 142 24.51 2.95 -12.73
C LEU A 142 25.94 2.81 -12.17
N LEU A 143 26.33 1.60 -11.76
CA LEU A 143 27.67 1.32 -11.25
C LEU A 143 28.74 1.44 -12.33
N THR A 144 28.42 1.07 -13.56
CA THR A 144 29.31 1.26 -14.70
C THR A 144 29.54 2.75 -14.96
N ALA A 145 28.50 3.56 -14.97
CA ALA A 145 28.59 5.02 -15.11
C ALA A 145 29.39 5.65 -13.95
N ALA A 146 29.18 5.17 -12.72
CA ALA A 146 29.93 5.61 -11.55
C ALA A 146 31.37 5.06 -11.48
N ARG A 147 31.76 4.13 -12.37
CA ARG A 147 33.02 3.35 -12.29
C ARG A 147 33.20 2.65 -10.94
N LEU A 148 32.14 2.04 -10.44
CA LEU A 148 32.05 1.34 -9.15
C LEU A 148 31.62 -0.12 -9.30
N GLN A 149 31.92 -0.77 -10.42
CA GLN A 149 31.50 -2.16 -10.70
C GLN A 149 31.98 -3.14 -9.61
N LYS A 150 33.10 -2.84 -8.94
CA LYS A 150 33.63 -3.65 -7.83
C LYS A 150 32.74 -3.65 -6.57
N GLU A 151 31.81 -2.71 -6.45
CA GLU A 151 30.86 -2.65 -5.33
C GLU A 151 29.53 -3.35 -5.67
N ALA A 152 29.38 -3.92 -6.89
CA ALA A 152 28.13 -4.54 -7.34
C ALA A 152 27.68 -5.70 -6.45
N GLU A 153 28.60 -6.53 -5.99
CA GLU A 153 28.28 -7.66 -5.12
C GLU A 153 27.65 -7.20 -3.80
N LYS A 154 28.14 -6.11 -3.19
CA LYS A 154 27.55 -5.57 -1.94
C LYS A 154 26.12 -5.06 -2.15
N LEU A 155 25.84 -4.47 -3.31
CA LEU A 155 24.50 -4.00 -3.68
C LEU A 155 23.56 -5.17 -4.00
N LYS A 156 24.09 -6.24 -4.61
CA LYS A 156 23.33 -7.47 -4.89
C LYS A 156 23.02 -8.27 -3.63
N GLU A 157 23.99 -8.44 -2.73
CA GLU A 157 23.82 -9.10 -1.43
C GLU A 157 22.73 -8.42 -0.59
N ALA A 158 22.66 -7.08 -0.66
CA ALA A 158 21.63 -6.30 0.00
C ALA A 158 20.32 -6.17 -0.80
N ASN A 159 20.16 -6.90 -1.92
CA ASN A 159 18.99 -6.86 -2.81
C ASN A 159 18.59 -5.44 -3.22
N VAL A 160 19.56 -4.55 -3.36
CA VAL A 160 19.33 -3.16 -3.75
C VAL A 160 18.94 -3.15 -5.23
N THR A 161 17.96 -2.33 -5.59
CA THR A 161 17.58 -2.03 -6.98
C THR A 161 17.71 -0.55 -7.27
N ILE A 162 17.76 -0.14 -8.54
CA ILE A 162 17.74 1.29 -8.90
C ILE A 162 16.51 1.97 -8.32
N GLU A 163 15.34 1.33 -8.43
CA GLU A 163 14.11 1.88 -7.89
C GLU A 163 14.20 2.10 -6.38
N SER A 164 14.81 1.16 -5.63
CA SER A 164 15.01 1.36 -4.20
C SER A 164 15.94 2.54 -3.90
N LEU A 165 17.02 2.74 -4.69
CA LEU A 165 17.94 3.86 -4.50
C LEU A 165 17.27 5.22 -4.79
N LEU A 166 16.43 5.26 -5.82
CA LEU A 166 15.70 6.48 -6.19
C LEU A 166 14.61 6.86 -5.17
N ARG A 167 14.11 5.91 -4.38
CA ARG A 167 13.09 6.16 -3.34
C ARG A 167 13.68 6.59 -1.99
N ILE A 168 14.96 6.37 -1.73
CA ILE A 168 15.60 6.77 -0.46
C ILE A 168 15.74 8.29 -0.40
N GLU A 169 15.33 8.93 0.69
CA GLU A 169 15.47 10.38 0.91
C GLU A 169 16.95 10.84 0.79
N ASP A 170 17.17 12.03 0.25
CA ASP A 170 18.50 12.51 -0.15
C ASP A 170 19.48 12.68 1.03
N ASP A 171 18.96 13.02 2.20
CA ASP A 171 19.67 13.12 3.47
C ASP A 171 20.11 11.74 3.97
N LYS A 172 19.23 10.73 3.87
CA LYS A 172 19.47 9.34 4.31
C LYS A 172 20.32 8.52 3.34
N LEU A 173 20.38 8.90 2.07
CA LEU A 173 21.09 8.14 1.04
C LEU A 173 22.59 7.96 1.36
N SER A 174 23.22 8.95 1.99
CA SER A 174 24.64 8.83 2.33
C SER A 174 24.90 7.77 3.40
N ASP A 175 24.02 7.66 4.39
CA ASP A 175 24.20 6.75 5.51
C ASP A 175 23.78 5.33 5.12
N PHE A 176 22.74 5.20 4.29
CA PHE A 176 22.39 3.93 3.65
C PHE A 176 23.58 3.33 2.90
N LEU A 177 24.25 4.11 2.04
CA LEU A 177 25.39 3.62 1.26
C LEU A 177 26.59 3.25 2.13
N LYS A 178 26.83 3.98 3.24
CA LYS A 178 27.88 3.62 4.21
C LYS A 178 27.54 2.32 4.95
N ASN A 179 26.27 2.13 5.33
CA ASN A 179 25.80 0.93 6.03
C ASN A 179 25.90 -0.33 5.16
N LEU A 180 25.89 -0.19 3.83
CA LEU A 180 26.21 -1.25 2.88
C LEU A 180 27.71 -1.58 2.80
N GLY A 181 28.56 -0.93 3.61
CA GLY A 181 30.00 -1.15 3.63
C GLY A 181 30.72 -0.55 2.42
N LEU A 182 30.14 0.45 1.74
CA LEU A 182 30.87 1.21 0.72
C LEU A 182 31.86 2.16 1.39
N LYS A 183 33.06 2.27 0.82
CA LYS A 183 34.04 3.29 1.21
C LYS A 183 33.42 4.68 1.07
N THR A 184 33.73 5.61 1.98
CA THR A 184 33.15 6.97 2.00
C THR A 184 33.21 7.68 0.65
N GLY A 185 34.32 7.57 -0.08
CA GLY A 185 34.46 8.14 -1.43
C GLY A 185 33.57 7.47 -2.49
N HIS A 186 33.37 6.15 -2.40
CA HIS A 186 32.50 5.40 -3.30
C HIS A 186 31.03 5.71 -3.00
N ALA A 187 30.64 5.78 -1.72
CA ALA A 187 29.31 6.18 -1.30
C ALA A 187 28.96 7.60 -1.77
N ALA A 188 29.86 8.56 -1.58
CA ALA A 188 29.66 9.93 -2.06
C ALA A 188 29.54 10.01 -3.59
N LYS A 189 30.33 9.22 -4.33
CA LYS A 189 30.27 9.16 -5.78
C LYS A 189 28.96 8.55 -6.27
N LEU A 190 28.54 7.41 -5.71
CA LEU A 190 27.30 6.75 -6.07
C LEU A 190 26.08 7.64 -5.73
N LYS A 191 26.09 8.32 -4.58
CA LYS A 191 25.07 9.31 -4.20
C LYS A 191 24.85 10.36 -5.30
N ARG A 192 25.93 10.93 -5.86
CA ARG A 192 25.81 11.95 -6.93
C ARG A 192 25.10 11.42 -8.18
N PHE A 193 25.40 10.19 -8.59
CA PHE A 193 24.77 9.57 -9.75
C PHE A 193 23.29 9.25 -9.50
N VAL A 194 22.95 8.78 -8.30
CA VAL A 194 21.55 8.55 -7.90
C VAL A 194 20.76 9.87 -7.89
N LEU A 195 21.31 10.95 -7.33
CA LEU A 195 20.66 12.27 -7.34
C LEU A 195 20.47 12.80 -8.76
N SER A 196 21.46 12.60 -9.65
CA SER A 196 21.33 12.97 -11.06
C SER A 196 20.22 12.20 -11.76
N ALA A 197 20.06 10.90 -11.44
CA ALA A 197 19.00 10.08 -11.99
C ALA A 197 17.61 10.49 -11.47
N LYS A 198 17.50 10.89 -10.19
CA LYS A 198 16.26 11.46 -9.63
C LYS A 198 15.85 12.73 -10.33
N LYS A 199 16.78 13.68 -10.46
CA LYS A 199 16.53 14.95 -11.14
C LYS A 199 16.05 14.73 -12.58
N HIS A 200 16.68 13.82 -13.31
CA HIS A 200 16.24 13.46 -14.67
C HIS A 200 14.81 12.89 -14.70
N ALA A 201 14.43 12.08 -13.70
CA ALA A 201 13.08 11.54 -13.61
C ALA A 201 12.03 12.63 -13.30
N GLU A 202 12.38 13.61 -12.47
CA GLU A 202 11.53 14.77 -12.16
C GLU A 202 11.37 15.69 -13.39
N ASP A 203 12.48 16.02 -14.06
CA ASP A 203 12.48 16.87 -15.25
C ASP A 203 11.67 16.23 -16.40
N SER A 204 11.77 14.91 -16.57
CA SER A 204 11.03 14.16 -17.60
C SER A 204 9.54 13.96 -17.26
N SER A 205 9.11 14.24 -16.02
CA SER A 205 7.71 14.15 -15.60
C SER A 205 6.96 15.48 -15.68
N SER A 206 7.67 16.57 -15.98
CA SER A 206 7.16 17.94 -16.01
C SER A 206 6.90 18.48 -17.43
N THR A 207 7.14 17.67 -18.46
CA THR A 207 6.85 17.91 -19.88
C THR A 207 5.75 16.99 -20.35
#